data_AF-G2FDB6-F1
#
_entry.id   AF-G2FDB6-F1
#
_cell.length_a   1.000
_cell.length_b   1.000
_cell.length_c   1.000
_cell.angle_alpha   90.00
_cell.angle_beta   90.00
_cell.angle_gamma   90.00
#
_symmetry.space_group_name_H-M   'P 1'
#
loop_
_entity.id
_entity.type
_entity.pdbx_description
1 polymer ?
#
loop_
_entity_poly.entity_id
_entity_poly.type
_entity_poly.pdbx_seq_one_letter_code
_entity_poly.pdbx_strand_id
1 'polypeptide(L)'
;MAKNGGAGIVFRITWRLTAFIFVGIVLFLLTAYGGVEYYTSQSSFCGGSCHTMTEQYEAWKTNTHHKSNNPDGMQADCIDCHFLPGEKHSLKAKFEGLRHLAAYLYNPDAPLPIRPVIKDGACLQSGCHNRENLAQKEIQYTEKVRFKHEVHFSDKALDGHQITCDTCHFKTTANKHFEVPKDICFLCHLKLDKPTLDKANMGDGGVKKISFANKPSINFNEGKSRCDICHTIPTRSLQSQLQVGDKSTTKGPITHQTMQESSVACESCHFEVVKGQGEIETGNVVSNGCLTCHNRSQTLLAAAGDKTLMHEKHIPNKADCFDCHTVVEHKNRTDHLDFVREDCQLCHVDQHKYQKLLLSGAPVDDEISGAPHLMYEVNVNCMACHLKKTLSKGHDVRTASGDTCAACHTKQHRKMLDDWKKTLKKEIADGEELEAEAIKLLAEIKSNLDKKQLNQAEAMIAKGIQLLDIVRFGNGVHNKKYAITILDGAFNNFEDTIELLEGAKGAE
;
A
#
# COMPACT_ATOMS: atom_id res chain seq x y z
N MET A 1 50.51 95.27 -25.32
CA MET A 1 49.35 94.35 -25.47
C MET A 1 49.48 93.61 -26.79
N ALA A 2 49.77 92.31 -26.77
CA ALA A 2 49.41 91.36 -27.83
C ALA A 2 49.47 89.96 -27.24
N LYS A 3 48.33 89.27 -27.29
CA LYS A 3 48.07 87.92 -26.76
C LYS A 3 48.56 86.86 -27.75
N ASN A 4 49.15 85.79 -27.24
CA ASN A 4 49.11 84.43 -27.81
C ASN A 4 48.70 83.53 -26.62
N GLY A 5 47.81 82.56 -26.70
CA GLY A 5 47.22 81.86 -27.83
C GLY A 5 46.86 80.47 -27.30
N GLY A 6 45.74 80.35 -26.59
CA GLY A 6 45.24 79.07 -26.10
C GLY A 6 44.50 78.36 -27.23
N ALA A 7 45.08 77.28 -27.76
CA ALA A 7 44.43 76.41 -28.72
C ALA A 7 43.35 75.58 -28.02
N GLY A 8 42.13 76.10 -27.98
CA GLY A 8 40.94 75.33 -27.59
C GLY A 8 40.44 74.50 -28.77
N ILE A 9 40.53 73.18 -28.68
CA ILE A 9 39.90 72.26 -29.63
C ILE A 9 38.38 72.37 -29.44
N VAL A 10 37.68 73.00 -30.39
CA VAL A 10 36.22 73.06 -30.39
C VAL A 10 35.68 71.80 -31.07
N PHE A 11 35.28 70.81 -30.26
CA PHE A 11 34.56 69.63 -30.76
C PHE A 11 33.19 70.07 -31.29
N ARG A 12 33.07 70.23 -32.61
CA ARG A 12 31.77 70.38 -33.27
C ARG A 12 31.11 69.01 -33.34
N ILE A 13 30.26 68.71 -32.38
CA ILE A 13 29.39 67.53 -32.43
C ILE A 13 28.45 67.71 -33.62
N THR A 14 28.72 67.01 -34.71
CA THR A 14 27.85 67.00 -35.88
C THR A 14 26.64 66.11 -35.60
N TRP A 15 25.46 66.43 -36.17
CA TRP A 15 24.26 65.60 -36.07
C TRP A 15 24.52 64.11 -36.40
N ARG A 16 25.46 63.86 -37.32
CA ARG A 16 25.94 62.51 -37.67
C ARG A 16 26.63 61.83 -36.49
N LEU A 17 27.54 62.51 -35.80
CA LEU A 17 28.24 61.98 -34.62
C LEU A 17 27.25 61.71 -33.47
N THR A 18 26.28 62.60 -33.25
CA THR A 18 25.22 62.39 -32.24
C THR A 18 24.34 61.19 -32.57
N ALA A 19 23.97 61.01 -33.84
CA ALA A 19 23.21 59.85 -34.30
C ALA A 19 24.00 58.54 -34.14
N PHE A 20 25.30 58.53 -34.45
CA PHE A 20 26.15 57.35 -34.24
C PHE A 20 26.29 56.99 -32.76
N ILE A 21 26.46 57.98 -31.88
CA ILE A 21 26.51 57.76 -30.44
C ILE A 21 25.17 57.18 -29.93
N PHE A 22 24.04 57.75 -30.38
CA PHE A 22 22.72 57.25 -30.00
C PHE A 22 22.50 55.80 -30.45
N VAL A 23 22.81 55.47 -31.71
CA VAL A 23 22.72 54.09 -32.22
C VAL A 23 23.65 53.16 -31.45
N GLY A 24 24.87 53.59 -31.14
CA GLY A 24 25.82 52.83 -30.32
C GLY A 24 25.29 52.55 -28.91
N ILE A 25 24.67 53.54 -28.26
CA ILE A 25 24.03 53.39 -26.95
C ILE A 25 22.85 52.43 -27.04
N VAL A 26 21.98 52.57 -28.04
CA VAL A 26 20.83 51.67 -28.22
C VAL A 26 21.29 50.23 -28.44
N LEU A 27 22.29 50.02 -29.30
CA LEU A 27 22.86 48.68 -29.53
C LEU A 27 23.49 48.12 -28.26
N PHE A 28 24.25 48.93 -27.51
CA PHE A 28 24.84 48.51 -26.24
C PHE A 28 23.76 48.13 -25.21
N LEU A 29 22.68 48.90 -25.10
CA LEU A 29 21.59 48.60 -24.18
C LEU A 29 20.86 47.32 -24.60
N LEU A 30 20.64 47.09 -25.90
CA LEU A 30 20.02 45.86 -26.40
C LEU A 30 20.90 44.62 -26.14
N THR A 31 22.22 44.72 -26.37
CA THR A 31 23.14 43.59 -26.11
C THR A 31 23.32 43.34 -24.61
N ALA A 32 23.44 44.41 -23.80
CA ALA A 32 23.49 44.28 -22.34
C ALA A 32 22.21 43.66 -21.80
N TYR A 33 21.04 44.09 -22.29
CA TYR A 33 19.75 43.51 -21.94
C TYR A 33 19.68 42.02 -22.31
N GLY A 34 20.07 41.66 -23.53
CA GLY A 34 20.11 40.26 -23.97
C GLY A 34 21.07 39.39 -23.15
N GLY A 35 22.23 39.93 -22.75
CA GLY A 35 23.19 39.25 -21.89
C GLY A 35 22.67 39.01 -20.47
N VAL A 36 22.02 40.02 -19.87
CA VAL A 36 21.38 39.88 -18.54
C VAL A 36 20.23 38.88 -18.61
N GLU A 37 19.42 38.93 -19.67
CA GLU A 37 18.34 37.98 -19.90
C GLU A 37 18.87 36.54 -19.96
N TYR A 38 19.87 36.30 -20.81
CA TYR A 38 20.47 34.98 -20.98
C TYR A 38 21.10 34.46 -19.68
N TYR A 39 21.74 35.33 -18.90
CA TYR A 39 22.36 34.94 -17.64
C TYR A 39 21.32 34.58 -16.57
N THR A 40 20.30 35.43 -16.39
CA THR A 40 19.26 35.25 -15.38
C THR A 40 18.29 34.12 -15.69
N SER A 41 18.27 33.64 -16.93
CA SER A 41 17.45 32.50 -17.37
C SER A 41 18.14 31.13 -17.20
N GLN A 42 19.43 31.10 -16.81
CA GLN A 42 20.16 29.84 -16.62
C GLN A 42 19.71 29.11 -15.37
N SER A 43 19.62 27.78 -15.44
CA SER A 43 19.38 26.93 -14.27
C SER A 43 20.45 27.12 -13.17
N SER A 44 21.70 27.38 -13.56
CA SER A 44 22.80 27.68 -12.63
C SER A 44 22.65 29.03 -11.91
N PHE A 45 22.02 30.02 -12.55
CA PHE A 45 21.67 31.28 -11.90
C PHE A 45 20.59 31.02 -10.84
N CYS A 46 19.55 30.27 -11.18
CA CYS A 46 18.53 29.84 -10.23
C CYS A 46 19.16 29.08 -9.04
N GLY A 47 20.05 28.11 -9.28
CA GLY A 47 20.64 27.31 -8.19
C GLY A 47 21.74 27.99 -7.37
N GLY A 48 22.53 28.87 -7.98
CA GLY A 48 23.75 29.41 -7.40
C GLY A 48 23.72 30.91 -7.07
N SER A 49 22.85 31.69 -7.73
CA SER A 49 22.68 33.12 -7.45
C SER A 49 21.43 33.41 -6.63
N CYS A 50 20.38 32.59 -6.78
CA CYS A 50 19.22 32.60 -5.89
C CYS A 50 19.39 31.53 -4.80
N HIS A 51 19.92 31.92 -3.64
CA HIS A 51 20.19 31.01 -2.52
C HIS A 51 18.97 30.21 -1.98
N THR A 52 17.73 30.64 -2.24
CA THR A 52 16.51 29.92 -1.85
C THR A 52 16.22 28.68 -2.73
N MET A 53 16.89 28.57 -3.87
CA MET A 53 16.65 27.53 -4.89
C MET A 53 17.74 26.47 -4.92
N THR A 54 18.76 26.55 -4.07
CA THR A 54 19.88 25.61 -4.06
C THR A 54 19.41 24.17 -3.85
N GLU A 55 18.54 23.91 -2.87
CA GLU A 55 17.98 22.55 -2.66
C GLU A 55 17.26 22.04 -3.91
N GLN A 56 16.44 22.89 -4.53
CA GLN A 56 15.67 22.53 -5.72
C GLN A 56 16.58 22.25 -6.92
N TYR A 57 17.65 23.02 -7.06
CA TYR A 57 18.66 22.84 -8.09
C TYR A 57 19.44 21.54 -7.91
N GLU A 58 19.87 21.23 -6.69
CA GLU A 58 20.54 19.96 -6.37
C GLU A 58 19.61 18.76 -6.65
N ALA A 59 18.35 18.85 -6.24
CA ALA A 59 17.34 17.82 -6.51
C ALA A 59 16.96 17.71 -8.02
N TRP A 60 17.11 18.78 -8.80
CA TRP A 60 16.87 18.76 -10.26
C TRP A 60 18.02 18.06 -10.99
N LYS A 61 19.27 18.24 -10.56
CA LYS A 61 20.44 17.56 -11.14
C LYS A 61 20.37 16.03 -11.06
N THR A 62 19.57 15.48 -10.16
CA THR A 62 19.34 14.02 -10.04
C THR A 62 18.20 13.52 -10.92
N ASN A 63 17.42 14.41 -11.55
CA ASN A 63 16.27 14.07 -12.37
C ASN A 63 16.68 13.70 -13.81
N THR A 64 15.83 12.94 -14.51
CA THR A 64 15.96 12.61 -15.94
C THR A 64 15.93 13.84 -16.86
N HIS A 65 15.39 14.97 -16.40
CA HIS A 65 15.41 16.23 -17.14
C HIS A 65 16.76 16.95 -17.12
N HIS A 66 17.70 16.51 -16.27
CA HIS A 66 19.08 16.98 -16.32
C HIS A 66 19.88 16.21 -17.37
N LYS A 67 20.76 16.90 -18.10
CA LYS A 67 21.54 16.35 -19.22
C LYS A 67 22.26 15.04 -18.89
N SER A 68 22.84 14.92 -17.69
CA SER A 68 23.62 13.74 -17.30
C SER A 68 22.80 12.47 -17.14
N ASN A 69 21.48 12.61 -16.93
CA ASN A 69 20.59 11.49 -16.63
C ASN A 69 19.54 11.28 -17.74
N ASN A 70 19.54 12.14 -18.76
CA ASN A 70 18.65 12.04 -19.90
C ASN A 70 19.25 11.06 -20.94
N PRO A 71 18.52 9.99 -21.33
CA PRO A 71 19.02 9.03 -22.32
C PRO A 71 19.38 9.64 -23.67
N ASP A 72 18.70 10.73 -24.06
CA ASP A 72 18.89 11.41 -25.33
C ASP A 72 19.90 12.57 -25.23
N GLY A 73 20.51 12.77 -24.06
CA GLY A 73 21.47 13.86 -23.81
C GLY A 73 20.86 15.27 -23.86
N MET A 74 19.53 15.36 -23.82
CA MET A 74 18.77 16.62 -23.76
C MET A 74 18.64 17.12 -22.31
N GLN A 75 18.38 18.43 -22.14
CA GLN A 75 18.13 19.05 -20.85
C GLN A 75 16.88 19.91 -20.92
N ALA A 76 16.06 19.87 -19.87
CA ALA A 76 15.05 20.89 -19.62
C ALA A 76 15.54 21.78 -18.47
N ASP A 77 15.75 23.06 -18.78
CA ASP A 77 16.16 24.08 -17.82
C ASP A 77 14.99 24.50 -16.92
N CYS A 78 15.28 25.13 -15.77
CA CYS A 78 14.24 25.56 -14.83
C CYS A 78 13.14 26.40 -15.52
N ILE A 79 13.54 27.28 -16.44
CA ILE A 79 12.61 28.16 -17.16
C ILE A 79 11.73 27.41 -18.18
N ASP A 80 12.12 26.21 -18.59
CA ASP A 80 11.36 25.43 -19.56
C ASP A 80 10.08 24.88 -18.96
N CYS A 81 10.05 24.63 -17.65
CA CYS A 81 8.88 24.15 -16.93
C CYS A 81 8.14 25.27 -16.18
N HIS A 82 8.88 26.18 -15.53
CA HIS A 82 8.27 27.22 -14.68
C HIS A 82 7.69 28.42 -15.45
N PHE A 83 7.91 28.52 -16.76
CA PHE A 83 7.30 29.52 -17.63
C PHE A 83 6.71 28.87 -18.89
N LEU A 84 5.55 29.37 -19.33
CA LEU A 84 4.95 28.90 -20.57
C LEU A 84 5.79 29.28 -21.80
N PRO A 85 5.70 28.51 -22.90
CA PRO A 85 6.25 28.92 -24.19
C PRO A 85 5.77 30.32 -24.58
N GLY A 86 6.70 31.25 -24.86
CA GLY A 86 6.41 32.65 -25.15
C GLY A 86 6.36 33.59 -23.93
N GLU A 87 6.27 33.06 -22.70
CA GLU A 87 6.31 33.87 -21.47
C GLU A 87 7.72 33.98 -20.86
N LYS A 88 8.65 33.10 -21.26
CA LYS A 88 10.03 32.99 -20.75
C LYS A 88 10.82 34.31 -20.75
N HIS A 89 10.50 35.22 -21.68
CA HIS A 89 11.15 36.53 -21.85
C HIS A 89 10.19 37.71 -21.70
N SER A 90 9.01 37.47 -21.11
CA SER A 90 7.97 38.49 -20.97
C SER A 90 8.27 39.47 -19.83
N LEU A 91 7.79 40.72 -19.96
CA LEU A 91 7.83 41.68 -18.85
C LEU A 91 7.12 41.14 -17.59
N LYS A 92 6.08 40.33 -17.77
CA LYS A 92 5.35 39.68 -16.67
C LYS A 92 6.25 38.76 -15.85
N ALA A 93 7.02 37.88 -16.51
CA ALA A 93 7.98 37.00 -15.83
C ALA A 93 9.00 37.80 -15.01
N LYS A 94 9.42 38.97 -15.51
CA LYS A 94 10.35 39.86 -14.81
C LYS A 94 9.74 40.50 -13.57
N PHE A 95 8.50 40.97 -13.67
CA PHE A 95 7.80 41.52 -12.51
C PHE A 95 7.53 40.46 -11.43
N GLU A 96 7.25 39.21 -11.81
CA GLU A 96 7.14 38.10 -10.85
C GLU A 96 8.48 37.78 -10.18
N GLY A 97 9.57 37.73 -10.94
CA GLY A 97 10.91 37.56 -10.37
C GLY A 97 11.29 38.69 -9.40
N LEU A 98 10.97 39.94 -9.77
CA LEU A 98 11.20 41.11 -8.90
C LEU A 98 10.32 41.07 -7.64
N ARG A 99 9.07 40.58 -7.75
CA ARG A 99 8.19 40.37 -6.60
C ARG A 99 8.75 39.33 -5.64
N HIS A 100 9.29 38.22 -6.14
CA HIS A 100 9.96 37.22 -5.32
C HIS A 100 11.20 37.78 -4.63
N LEU A 101 12.02 38.55 -5.34
CA LEU A 101 13.18 39.23 -4.77
C LEU A 101 12.77 40.22 -3.66
N ALA A 102 11.73 41.03 -3.90
CA ALA A 102 11.21 41.97 -2.91
C ALA A 102 10.64 41.26 -1.66
N ALA A 103 9.91 40.16 -1.85
CA ALA A 103 9.40 39.34 -0.75
C ALA A 103 10.53 38.74 0.10
N TYR A 104 11.59 38.25 -0.56
CA TYR A 104 12.79 37.76 0.11
C TYR A 104 13.52 38.85 0.90
N LEU A 105 13.75 40.03 0.30
CA LEU A 105 14.41 41.15 0.99
C LEU A 105 13.61 41.62 2.20
N TYR A 106 12.29 41.43 2.19
CA TYR A 106 11.42 41.73 3.32
C TYR A 106 11.47 40.65 4.41
N ASN A 107 11.47 39.36 4.04
CA ASN A 107 11.60 38.26 4.98
C ASN A 107 12.37 37.08 4.35
N PRO A 108 13.66 36.92 4.67
CA PRO A 108 14.51 35.84 4.17
C PRO A 108 14.04 34.43 4.53
N ASP A 109 13.35 34.31 5.67
CA ASP A 109 12.86 33.03 6.22
C ASP A 109 11.38 32.79 5.86
N ALA A 110 10.79 33.62 4.99
CA ALA A 110 9.43 33.39 4.52
C ALA A 110 9.34 32.04 3.81
N PRO A 111 8.40 31.15 4.20
CA PRO A 111 8.22 29.89 3.51
C PRO A 111 7.86 30.17 2.05
N LEU A 112 8.61 29.56 1.13
CA LEU A 112 8.26 29.58 -0.29
C LEU A 112 6.86 28.98 -0.49
N PRO A 113 6.13 29.39 -1.55
CA PRO A 113 4.87 28.74 -1.91
C PRO A 113 5.07 27.21 -1.96
N ILE A 114 4.12 26.48 -1.37
CA ILE A 114 4.16 25.02 -1.20
C ILE A 114 4.48 24.33 -2.53
N ARG A 115 3.94 24.84 -3.64
CA ARG A 115 4.21 24.33 -4.98
C ARG A 115 3.95 25.34 -6.11
N PRO A 116 4.79 25.40 -7.15
CA PRO A 116 4.47 26.04 -8.42
C PRO A 116 3.61 25.13 -9.31
N VAL A 117 2.50 25.66 -9.83
CA VAL A 117 1.62 24.94 -10.78
C VAL A 117 2.30 24.89 -12.14
N ILE A 118 2.53 23.68 -12.66
CA ILE A 118 3.17 23.47 -13.97
C ILE A 118 2.08 23.13 -14.98
N LYS A 119 1.82 24.09 -15.87
CA LYS A 119 0.81 23.91 -16.92
C LYS A 119 1.29 22.89 -17.96
N ASP A 120 0.39 22.01 -18.41
CA ASP A 120 0.66 21.00 -19.45
C ASP A 120 1.39 21.55 -20.68
N GLY A 121 1.10 22.79 -21.08
CA GLY A 121 1.76 23.45 -22.22
C GLY A 121 3.27 23.59 -22.08
N ALA A 122 3.81 23.65 -20.86
CA ALA A 122 5.25 23.64 -20.61
C ALA A 122 5.85 22.25 -20.85
N CYS A 123 5.14 21.19 -20.46
CA CYS A 123 5.55 19.81 -20.72
C CYS A 123 5.45 19.45 -22.20
N LEU A 124 4.40 19.93 -22.87
CA LEU A 124 4.04 19.61 -24.25
C LEU A 124 4.65 20.58 -25.29
N GLN A 125 5.59 21.42 -24.88
CA GLN A 125 6.26 22.34 -25.80
C GLN A 125 7.13 21.59 -26.81
N SER A 126 7.41 22.24 -27.93
CA SER A 126 8.27 21.69 -28.99
C SER A 126 9.64 21.32 -28.42
N GLY A 127 10.11 20.11 -28.70
CA GLY A 127 11.38 19.57 -28.19
C GLY A 127 11.29 18.86 -26.84
N CYS A 128 10.13 18.83 -26.18
CA CYS A 128 9.91 18.10 -24.93
C CYS A 128 9.00 16.87 -25.16
N HIS A 129 7.76 16.86 -24.66
CA HIS A 129 6.86 15.72 -24.74
C HIS A 129 5.76 15.88 -25.79
N ASN A 130 5.41 14.77 -26.46
CA ASN A 130 4.25 14.69 -27.35
C ASN A 130 3.14 13.87 -26.67
N ARG A 131 1.93 14.46 -26.56
CA ARG A 131 0.80 13.85 -25.83
C ARG A 131 0.34 12.54 -26.44
N GLU A 132 0.27 12.44 -27.77
CA GLU A 132 -0.19 11.25 -28.48
C GLU A 132 0.77 10.07 -28.27
N ASN A 133 2.08 10.34 -28.37
CA ASN A 133 3.12 9.35 -28.10
C ASN A 133 3.09 8.86 -26.65
N LEU A 134 2.86 9.76 -25.69
CA LEU A 134 2.77 9.41 -24.27
C LEU A 134 1.49 8.65 -23.92
N ALA A 135 0.36 8.96 -24.57
CA ALA A 135 -0.94 8.37 -24.31
C ALA A 135 -0.91 6.84 -24.44
N GLN A 136 -0.35 6.36 -25.54
CA GLN A 136 -0.38 4.94 -25.93
C GLN A 136 0.72 4.09 -25.29
N LYS A 137 1.80 4.72 -24.84
CA LYS A 137 2.96 4.03 -24.29
C LYS A 137 2.58 3.35 -22.98
N GLU A 138 2.73 2.02 -22.93
CA GLU A 138 2.65 1.27 -21.68
C GLU A 138 3.92 1.51 -20.87
N ILE A 139 3.73 1.97 -19.64
CA ILE A 139 4.81 2.34 -18.72
C ILE A 139 4.90 1.25 -17.66
N GLN A 140 6.05 0.61 -17.57
CA GLN A 140 6.40 -0.25 -16.45
C GLN A 140 6.88 0.63 -15.29
N TYR A 141 5.95 1.00 -14.41
CA TYR A 141 6.21 1.93 -13.31
C TYR A 141 7.01 1.30 -12.16
N THR A 142 6.75 0.03 -11.88
CA THR A 142 7.60 -0.81 -11.00
C THR A 142 7.69 -2.20 -11.62
N GLU A 143 8.46 -3.13 -11.07
CA GLU A 143 8.45 -4.54 -11.53
C GLU A 143 7.06 -5.16 -11.63
N LYS A 144 6.13 -4.71 -10.79
CA LYS A 144 4.78 -5.29 -10.69
C LYS A 144 3.69 -4.40 -11.26
N VAL A 145 3.91 -3.10 -11.35
CA VAL A 145 2.88 -2.09 -11.70
C VAL A 145 3.12 -1.52 -13.08
N ARG A 146 2.08 -1.54 -13.92
CA ARG A 146 2.06 -0.93 -15.24
C ARG A 146 0.84 -0.03 -15.44
N PHE A 147 0.96 1.00 -16.28
CA PHE A 147 -0.17 1.84 -16.67
C PHE A 147 0.07 2.54 -18.02
N LYS A 148 -0.98 3.17 -18.57
CA LYS A 148 -0.94 4.03 -19.76
C LYS A 148 -1.46 5.43 -19.43
N HIS A 149 -1.00 6.46 -20.12
CA HIS A 149 -1.50 7.82 -19.88
C HIS A 149 -2.88 8.05 -20.49
N GLU A 150 -3.22 7.40 -21.61
CA GLU A 150 -4.48 7.61 -22.33
C GLU A 150 -5.71 7.47 -21.41
N VAL A 151 -5.70 6.48 -20.52
CA VAL A 151 -6.82 6.23 -19.59
C VAL A 151 -6.99 7.35 -18.55
N HIS A 152 -5.94 8.14 -18.30
CA HIS A 152 -5.94 9.26 -17.35
C HIS A 152 -6.17 10.62 -18.02
N PHE A 153 -6.05 10.72 -19.34
CA PHE A 153 -6.23 11.98 -20.07
C PHE A 153 -7.69 12.37 -20.32
N SER A 154 -8.65 11.56 -19.90
CA SER A 154 -10.08 11.82 -20.10
C SER A 154 -10.70 12.59 -18.94
N ASP A 155 -11.64 13.50 -19.24
CA ASP A 155 -12.41 14.26 -18.23
C ASP A 155 -13.29 13.34 -17.35
N LYS A 156 -13.42 12.07 -17.71
CA LYS A 156 -14.12 11.04 -16.93
C LYS A 156 -13.25 10.39 -15.86
N ALA A 157 -11.95 10.69 -15.82
CA ALA A 157 -11.02 10.02 -14.91
C ALA A 157 -11.23 10.41 -13.44
N LEU A 158 -11.76 11.61 -13.14
CA LEU A 158 -11.94 12.12 -11.78
C LEU A 158 -13.28 12.87 -11.59
N ASP A 159 -14.41 12.20 -11.80
CA ASP A 159 -15.77 12.78 -11.60
C ASP A 159 -15.97 14.12 -12.35
N GLY A 160 -15.41 14.26 -13.57
CA GLY A 160 -15.49 15.49 -14.37
C GLY A 160 -14.32 16.45 -14.19
N HIS A 161 -13.43 16.23 -13.22
CA HIS A 161 -12.26 17.08 -13.01
C HIS A 161 -11.15 16.71 -13.99
N GLN A 162 -10.52 17.73 -14.57
CA GLN A 162 -9.41 17.57 -15.50
C GLN A 162 -8.14 17.17 -14.75
N ILE A 163 -7.49 16.09 -15.20
CA ILE A 163 -6.15 15.70 -14.75
C ILE A 163 -5.11 16.38 -15.63
N THR A 164 -4.21 17.13 -15.03
CA THR A 164 -3.04 17.74 -15.68
C THR A 164 -1.78 16.92 -15.42
N CYS A 165 -0.71 17.16 -16.18
CA CYS A 165 0.57 16.47 -16.00
C CYS A 165 1.07 16.59 -14.56
N ASP A 166 0.95 17.77 -13.98
CA ASP A 166 1.43 18.06 -12.64
C ASP A 166 0.52 17.48 -11.55
N THR A 167 -0.71 17.04 -11.86
CA THR A 167 -1.56 16.30 -10.90
C THR A 167 -0.85 15.02 -10.41
N CYS A 168 -0.15 14.33 -11.31
CA CYS A 168 0.60 13.10 -10.98
C CYS A 168 2.10 13.36 -10.84
N HIS A 169 2.65 14.32 -11.60
CA HIS A 169 4.07 14.63 -11.58
C HIS A 169 4.37 15.84 -10.68
N PHE A 170 4.74 15.57 -9.43
CA PHE A 170 5.03 16.61 -8.44
C PHE A 170 6.08 16.18 -7.42
N LYS A 171 6.62 17.15 -6.68
CA LYS A 171 7.62 16.91 -5.62
C LYS A 171 6.90 16.44 -4.36
N THR A 172 7.34 15.33 -3.78
CA THR A 172 6.91 14.89 -2.43
C THR A 172 8.06 14.75 -1.44
N THR A 173 9.30 14.67 -1.93
CA THR A 173 10.49 14.47 -1.11
C THR A 173 11.54 15.54 -1.40
N ALA A 174 12.34 15.93 -0.40
CA ALA A 174 13.40 16.93 -0.57
C ALA A 174 14.41 16.55 -1.68
N ASN A 175 14.70 15.25 -1.81
CA ASN A 175 15.75 14.72 -2.68
C ASN A 175 15.39 14.70 -4.17
N LYS A 176 14.11 14.85 -4.52
CA LYS A 176 13.62 14.79 -5.89
C LYS A 176 12.91 16.08 -6.24
N HIS A 177 13.31 16.71 -7.32
CA HIS A 177 12.64 17.93 -7.77
C HIS A 177 11.29 17.64 -8.46
N PHE A 178 11.17 16.47 -9.09
CA PHE A 178 9.99 16.08 -9.87
C PHE A 178 9.89 14.56 -9.92
N GLU A 179 8.74 13.99 -9.56
CA GLU A 179 8.52 12.54 -9.59
C GLU A 179 7.04 12.22 -9.73
N VAL A 180 6.72 10.93 -9.91
CA VAL A 180 5.37 10.41 -9.75
C VAL A 180 5.35 9.57 -8.47
N PRO A 181 4.90 10.09 -7.32
CA PRO A 181 4.84 9.33 -6.08
C PRO A 181 3.78 8.24 -6.16
N LYS A 182 4.00 7.08 -5.51
CA LYS A 182 3.03 5.97 -5.55
C LYS A 182 1.68 6.35 -4.92
N ASP A 183 1.75 7.20 -3.91
CA ASP A 183 0.60 7.58 -3.10
C ASP A 183 -0.48 8.30 -3.91
N ILE A 184 -0.12 8.99 -5.00
CA ILE A 184 -1.12 9.65 -5.87
C ILE A 184 -2.01 8.62 -6.57
N CYS A 185 -1.46 7.48 -6.97
CA CYS A 185 -2.23 6.39 -7.54
C CYS A 185 -3.19 5.81 -6.50
N PHE A 186 -2.71 5.64 -5.27
CA PHE A 186 -3.51 5.07 -4.17
C PHE A 186 -4.67 5.99 -3.78
N LEU A 187 -4.42 7.30 -3.74
CA LEU A 187 -5.43 8.29 -3.41
C LEU A 187 -6.63 8.25 -4.36
N CYS A 188 -6.44 7.95 -5.65
CA CYS A 188 -7.54 7.87 -6.61
C CYS A 188 -8.12 6.45 -6.75
N HIS A 189 -7.25 5.44 -6.87
CA HIS A 189 -7.66 4.07 -7.23
C HIS A 189 -7.98 3.17 -6.04
N LEU A 190 -7.53 3.52 -4.83
CA LEU A 190 -7.64 2.70 -3.63
C LEU A 190 -8.51 3.34 -2.54
N LYS A 191 -9.43 4.26 -2.91
CA LYS A 191 -10.56 4.69 -2.04
C LYS A 191 -11.55 3.53 -1.89
N LEU A 192 -11.10 2.49 -1.21
CA LEU A 192 -11.85 1.29 -0.89
C LEU A 192 -12.45 1.45 0.50
N ASP A 193 -13.71 1.09 0.63
CA ASP A 193 -14.30 0.87 1.93
C ASP A 193 -13.63 -0.30 2.65
N LYS A 194 -13.52 -0.21 3.99
CA LYS A 194 -13.02 -1.32 4.81
C LYS A 194 -13.82 -2.60 4.48
N PRO A 195 -13.16 -3.73 4.18
CA PRO A 195 -13.84 -4.99 3.96
C PRO A 195 -14.51 -5.45 5.26
N THR A 196 -15.84 -5.34 5.34
CA THR A 196 -16.61 -5.78 6.50
C THR A 196 -17.09 -7.22 6.33
N LEU A 197 -16.98 -8.02 7.39
CA LEU A 197 -17.44 -9.42 7.45
C LEU A 197 -18.91 -9.60 7.07
N ASP A 198 -19.75 -8.58 7.21
CA ASP A 198 -21.19 -8.64 6.95
C ASP A 198 -21.54 -8.84 5.46
N LYS A 199 -20.63 -8.45 4.56
CA LYS A 199 -20.86 -8.42 3.10
C LYS A 199 -20.47 -9.72 2.38
N ALA A 200 -19.82 -10.67 3.06
CA ALA A 200 -19.46 -11.96 2.49
C ALA A 200 -20.63 -12.98 2.60
N ASN A 201 -21.40 -13.20 1.54
CA ASN A 201 -22.54 -14.14 1.56
C ASN A 201 -22.41 -15.25 0.50
N MET A 202 -22.78 -16.47 0.91
CA MET A 202 -23.05 -17.59 -0.01
C MET A 202 -24.45 -17.40 -0.60
N GLY A 203 -24.57 -17.29 -1.92
CA GLY A 203 -25.88 -17.25 -2.59
C GLY A 203 -26.38 -18.65 -2.96
N ASP A 204 -27.70 -18.83 -3.03
CA ASP A 204 -28.30 -20.05 -3.57
C ASP A 204 -27.91 -20.23 -5.04
N GLY A 205 -27.32 -21.38 -5.37
CA GLY A 205 -26.88 -21.75 -6.73
C GLY A 205 -25.37 -21.96 -6.91
N GLY A 206 -24.56 -21.81 -5.86
CA GLY A 206 -23.11 -22.03 -5.91
C GLY A 206 -22.38 -21.03 -5.03
N VAL A 207 -21.10 -21.30 -4.73
CA VAL A 207 -20.24 -20.41 -3.96
C VAL A 207 -20.20 -19.04 -4.66
N LYS A 208 -21.06 -18.09 -4.26
CA LYS A 208 -20.83 -16.69 -4.56
C LYS A 208 -19.59 -16.31 -3.77
N LYS A 209 -18.47 -16.25 -4.49
CA LYS A 209 -17.16 -15.82 -3.96
C LYS A 209 -17.32 -14.50 -3.23
N ILE A 210 -16.45 -14.29 -2.24
CA ILE A 210 -16.34 -13.03 -1.53
C ILE A 210 -16.29 -11.91 -2.59
N SER A 211 -17.39 -11.17 -2.68
CA SER A 211 -17.48 -9.97 -3.49
C SER A 211 -17.59 -8.85 -2.48
N PHE A 212 -16.52 -8.08 -2.35
CA PHE A 212 -16.52 -6.84 -1.59
C PHE A 212 -17.36 -5.84 -2.38
N ALA A 213 -18.68 -5.93 -2.24
CA ALA A 213 -19.58 -4.96 -2.81
C ALA A 213 -19.40 -3.67 -2.01
N ASN A 214 -18.79 -2.66 -2.63
CA ASN A 214 -18.94 -1.27 -2.22
C ASN A 214 -18.75 -0.32 -3.41
N LYS A 215 -19.56 0.74 -3.39
CA LYS A 215 -19.60 1.85 -4.36
C LYS A 215 -18.71 3.00 -3.85
N PRO A 216 -17.58 3.32 -4.51
CA PRO A 216 -17.06 4.67 -4.56
C PRO A 216 -17.75 5.45 -5.70
N SER A 217 -17.76 6.79 -5.65
CA SER A 217 -18.24 7.63 -6.77
C SER A 217 -17.46 7.38 -8.07
N ILE A 218 -16.25 6.84 -7.94
CA ILE A 218 -15.39 6.42 -9.04
C ILE A 218 -15.38 4.89 -9.11
N ASN A 219 -16.03 4.37 -10.14
CA ASN A 219 -16.49 3.00 -10.23
C ASN A 219 -15.44 2.04 -10.85
N PHE A 220 -14.21 1.99 -10.31
CA PHE A 220 -13.15 1.13 -10.86
C PHE A 220 -13.09 -0.28 -10.24
N ASN A 221 -13.69 -0.48 -9.06
CA ASN A 221 -13.63 -1.73 -8.30
C ASN A 221 -15.00 -2.42 -8.11
N GLU A 222 -16.06 -2.02 -8.85
CA GLU A 222 -17.30 -2.80 -8.90
C GLU A 222 -17.04 -4.15 -9.60
N GLY A 223 -17.00 -5.21 -8.80
CA GLY A 223 -16.84 -6.59 -9.25
C GLY A 223 -15.38 -7.06 -9.33
N LYS A 224 -15.17 -8.33 -8.95
CA LYS A 224 -13.92 -9.12 -9.04
C LYS A 224 -12.63 -8.30 -8.89
N SER A 225 -12.13 -8.11 -7.67
CA SER A 225 -10.75 -7.71 -7.31
C SER A 225 -9.83 -7.42 -8.51
N ARG A 226 -9.97 -6.24 -9.13
CA ARG A 226 -9.33 -5.88 -10.41
C ARG A 226 -7.88 -5.43 -10.24
N CYS A 227 -7.15 -6.10 -9.34
CA CYS A 227 -5.74 -5.81 -9.07
C CYS A 227 -4.89 -5.95 -10.35
N ASP A 228 -5.33 -6.77 -11.30
CA ASP A 228 -4.71 -7.03 -12.61
C ASP A 228 -4.72 -5.84 -13.57
N ILE A 229 -5.50 -4.81 -13.28
CA ILE A 229 -5.45 -3.53 -14.02
C ILE A 229 -4.05 -2.92 -13.90
N CYS A 230 -3.52 -2.92 -12.67
CA CYS A 230 -2.21 -2.35 -12.38
C CYS A 230 -1.14 -3.44 -12.30
N HIS A 231 -1.47 -4.62 -11.78
CA HIS A 231 -0.52 -5.67 -11.48
C HIS A 231 -0.37 -6.72 -12.59
N THR A 232 0.86 -7.14 -12.81
CA THR A 232 1.12 -8.36 -13.59
C THR A 232 0.85 -9.59 -12.73
N ILE A 233 -0.05 -10.46 -13.18
CA ILE A 233 -0.42 -11.69 -12.47
C ILE A 233 0.74 -12.70 -12.53
N PRO A 234 1.25 -13.19 -11.39
CA PRO A 234 2.33 -14.17 -11.37
C PRO A 234 1.90 -15.53 -11.95
N THR A 235 2.79 -16.18 -12.69
CA THR A 235 2.52 -17.48 -13.34
C THR A 235 3.08 -18.68 -12.57
N ARG A 236 3.90 -18.44 -11.54
CA ARG A 236 4.51 -19.49 -10.73
C ARG A 236 3.45 -20.32 -10.01
N SER A 237 3.80 -21.58 -9.74
CA SER A 237 2.98 -22.46 -8.90
C SER A 237 2.82 -21.88 -7.50
N LEU A 238 1.61 -22.00 -6.97
CA LEU A 238 1.29 -21.78 -5.55
C LEU A 238 1.52 -23.06 -4.73
N GLN A 239 1.75 -24.20 -5.38
CA GLN A 239 1.97 -25.47 -4.71
C GLN A 239 3.46 -25.75 -4.58
N SER A 240 3.93 -25.98 -3.35
CA SER A 240 5.31 -26.44 -3.11
C SER A 240 5.56 -27.84 -3.67
N GLN A 241 4.53 -28.68 -3.67
CA GLN A 241 4.57 -30.07 -4.10
C GLN A 241 4.44 -30.30 -5.61
N LEU A 242 4.05 -29.27 -6.40
CA LEU A 242 3.81 -29.43 -7.83
C LEU A 242 4.20 -28.17 -8.59
N GLN A 243 5.16 -28.29 -9.51
CA GLN A 243 5.67 -27.17 -10.30
C GLN A 243 5.05 -27.10 -11.70
N VAL A 244 5.13 -25.92 -12.32
CA VAL A 244 4.67 -25.72 -13.71
C VAL A 244 5.56 -26.53 -14.65
N GLY A 245 4.93 -27.38 -15.49
CA GLY A 245 5.64 -28.22 -16.47
C GLY A 245 6.06 -29.60 -15.94
N ASP A 246 5.69 -29.95 -14.71
CA ASP A 246 5.92 -31.31 -14.19
C ASP A 246 5.09 -32.34 -14.97
N LYS A 247 5.75 -33.39 -15.48
CA LYS A 247 5.14 -34.48 -16.25
C LYS A 247 4.55 -35.58 -15.35
N SER A 248 4.76 -35.50 -14.03
CA SER A 248 4.30 -36.50 -13.06
C SER A 248 2.78 -36.57 -12.92
N THR A 249 2.05 -35.55 -13.40
CA THR A 249 0.59 -35.48 -13.30
C THR A 249 -0.04 -34.89 -14.56
N THR A 250 -1.22 -35.39 -14.91
CA THR A 250 -2.05 -34.87 -16.02
C THR A 250 -2.83 -33.60 -15.66
N LYS A 251 -2.83 -33.20 -14.37
CA LYS A 251 -3.44 -31.98 -13.88
C LYS A 251 -2.35 -30.95 -13.58
N GLY A 252 -2.45 -29.77 -14.19
CA GLY A 252 -1.52 -28.67 -13.95
C GLY A 252 -1.59 -28.14 -12.50
N PRO A 253 -0.54 -27.43 -12.03
CA PRO A 253 -0.53 -26.83 -10.71
C PRO A 253 -1.54 -25.69 -10.56
N ILE A 254 -1.87 -25.38 -9.31
CA ILE A 254 -2.61 -24.17 -8.94
C ILE A 254 -1.67 -22.97 -9.06
N THR A 255 -2.06 -21.97 -9.86
CA THR A 255 -1.33 -20.72 -10.09
C THR A 255 -2.29 -19.53 -9.90
N HIS A 256 -1.79 -18.30 -9.87
CA HIS A 256 -2.70 -17.14 -9.81
C HIS A 256 -3.61 -17.05 -11.05
N GLN A 257 -3.16 -17.54 -12.21
CA GLN A 257 -3.97 -17.59 -13.42
C GLN A 257 -5.15 -18.55 -13.26
N THR A 258 -4.91 -19.77 -12.77
CA THR A 258 -6.00 -20.74 -12.56
C THR A 258 -6.95 -20.28 -11.45
N MET A 259 -6.46 -19.53 -10.45
CA MET A 259 -7.31 -18.89 -9.44
C MET A 259 -8.17 -17.76 -10.04
N GLN A 260 -7.62 -16.93 -10.92
CA GLN A 260 -8.37 -15.88 -11.62
C GLN A 260 -9.45 -16.46 -12.54
N GLU A 261 -9.11 -17.47 -13.34
CA GLU A 261 -10.05 -18.21 -14.20
C GLU A 261 -11.16 -18.85 -13.35
N SER A 262 -10.78 -19.45 -12.23
CA SER A 262 -11.71 -19.97 -11.23
C SER A 262 -12.42 -18.87 -10.46
N SER A 263 -12.19 -17.59 -10.76
CA SER A 263 -12.76 -16.40 -10.11
C SER A 263 -12.65 -16.41 -8.58
N VAL A 264 -11.57 -16.96 -8.02
CA VAL A 264 -11.26 -16.86 -6.60
C VAL A 264 -10.92 -15.41 -6.28
N ALA A 265 -11.51 -14.84 -5.21
CA ALA A 265 -11.24 -13.47 -4.81
C ALA A 265 -9.80 -13.34 -4.30
N CYS A 266 -9.06 -12.33 -4.76
CA CYS A 266 -7.65 -12.12 -4.40
C CYS A 266 -7.46 -12.00 -2.89
N GLU A 267 -8.43 -11.40 -2.21
CA GLU A 267 -8.47 -11.15 -0.76
C GLU A 267 -8.67 -12.43 0.06
N SER A 268 -8.92 -13.57 -0.59
CA SER A 268 -8.85 -14.89 0.05
C SER A 268 -7.41 -15.18 0.54
N CYS A 269 -6.41 -14.54 -0.06
CA CYS A 269 -5.01 -14.60 0.35
C CYS A 269 -4.39 -13.22 0.62
N HIS A 270 -4.76 -12.20 -0.17
CA HIS A 270 -4.24 -10.84 -0.10
C HIS A 270 -5.19 -9.92 0.69
N PHE A 271 -5.19 -10.06 2.01
CA PHE A 271 -6.10 -9.34 2.88
C PHE A 271 -5.54 -7.99 3.38
N GLU A 272 -6.41 -6.99 3.54
CA GLU A 272 -6.10 -5.60 3.98
C GLU A 272 -4.81 -5.04 3.34
N VAL A 273 -4.65 -5.32 2.05
CA VAL A 273 -3.55 -4.75 1.28
C VAL A 273 -3.69 -3.24 1.13
N VAL A 274 -4.85 -2.67 1.46
CA VAL A 274 -5.14 -1.24 1.48
C VAL A 274 -5.65 -0.82 2.86
N LYS A 275 -5.07 0.26 3.40
CA LYS A 275 -5.51 0.89 4.65
C LYS A 275 -5.66 2.40 4.48
N GLY A 276 -6.76 2.95 4.99
CA GLY A 276 -7.12 4.36 4.84
C GLY A 276 -7.92 4.62 3.55
N GLN A 277 -8.57 5.79 3.49
CA GLN A 277 -9.43 6.19 2.37
C GLN A 277 -9.09 7.57 1.78
N GLY A 278 -7.98 8.17 2.23
CA GLY A 278 -7.68 9.55 1.91
C GLY A 278 -8.76 10.50 2.45
N GLU A 279 -9.17 10.28 3.69
CA GLU A 279 -10.12 11.15 4.39
C GLU A 279 -9.52 12.56 4.57
N ILE A 280 -10.40 13.57 4.60
CA ILE A 280 -10.02 14.96 4.87
C ILE A 280 -10.18 15.21 6.36
N GLU A 281 -9.07 15.49 7.04
CA GLU A 281 -9.08 15.81 8.47
C GLU A 281 -9.46 17.28 8.67
N THR A 282 -10.68 17.50 9.16
CA THR A 282 -11.21 18.83 9.50
C THR A 282 -10.99 19.21 10.97
N GLY A 283 -10.52 18.25 11.79
CA GLY A 283 -10.34 18.36 13.23
C GLY A 283 -8.89 18.51 13.68
N ASN A 284 -8.32 19.72 13.54
CA ASN A 284 -7.15 20.24 14.28
C ASN A 284 -5.75 19.57 14.19
N VAL A 285 -4.83 20.37 13.62
CA VAL A 285 -3.41 20.64 14.00
C VAL A 285 -2.44 19.46 14.07
N VAL A 286 -2.27 18.71 12.98
CA VAL A 286 -1.01 17.95 12.80
C VAL A 286 -0.56 18.00 11.34
N SER A 287 0.24 19.01 10.96
CA SER A 287 0.96 19.15 9.68
C SER A 287 0.18 19.16 8.35
N ASN A 288 -1.01 18.56 8.26
CA ASN A 288 -1.92 18.57 7.13
C ASN A 288 -3.32 19.05 7.58
N GLY A 289 -4.12 19.54 6.64
CA GLY A 289 -5.49 19.99 6.86
C GLY A 289 -5.72 21.49 6.71
N CYS A 290 -6.98 21.88 6.84
CA CYS A 290 -7.46 23.23 6.48
C CYS A 290 -6.74 24.35 7.26
N LEU A 291 -6.28 24.07 8.49
CA LEU A 291 -5.73 25.07 9.40
C LEU A 291 -4.27 25.44 9.11
N THR A 292 -3.61 24.77 8.17
CA THR A 292 -2.27 25.17 7.69
C THR A 292 -2.31 26.50 6.95
N CYS A 293 -3.41 26.78 6.25
CA CYS A 293 -3.59 28.01 5.44
C CYS A 293 -4.75 28.88 5.92
N HIS A 294 -5.79 28.29 6.51
CA HIS A 294 -6.95 29.04 7.01
C HIS A 294 -6.89 29.19 8.53
N ASN A 295 -7.16 30.40 9.02
CA ASN A 295 -7.44 30.58 10.44
C ASN A 295 -8.80 29.93 10.78
N ARG A 296 -8.99 29.47 12.02
CA ARG A 296 -10.23 28.78 12.45
C ARG A 296 -11.46 29.65 12.15
N SER A 297 -12.25 29.23 11.17
CA SER A 297 -13.54 29.80 10.83
C SER A 297 -14.55 28.67 10.66
N GLN A 298 -15.52 28.61 11.57
CA GLN A 298 -16.56 27.59 11.55
C GLN A 298 -17.39 27.64 10.24
N THR A 299 -17.52 28.84 9.67
CA THR A 299 -18.19 29.07 8.37
C THR A 299 -17.38 28.50 7.20
N LEU A 300 -16.05 28.63 7.20
CA LEU A 300 -15.21 28.06 6.13
C LEU A 300 -15.16 26.54 6.23
N LEU A 301 -15.03 26.00 7.44
CA LEU A 301 -14.98 24.55 7.66
C LEU A 301 -16.32 23.86 7.33
N ALA A 302 -17.45 24.56 7.43
CA ALA A 302 -18.74 24.03 7.00
C ALA A 302 -18.78 23.70 5.49
N ALA A 303 -17.95 24.36 4.68
CA ALA A 303 -17.83 24.11 3.25
C ALA A 303 -16.76 23.05 2.91
N ALA A 304 -16.01 22.53 3.89
CA ALA A 304 -14.88 21.61 3.65
C ALA A 304 -15.29 20.30 2.93
N GLY A 305 -16.56 19.91 3.01
CA GLY A 305 -17.11 18.75 2.31
C GLY A 305 -17.47 18.99 0.83
N ASP A 306 -17.45 20.24 0.36
CA ASP A 306 -17.75 20.58 -1.03
C ASP A 306 -16.55 20.25 -1.94
N LYS A 307 -16.62 19.07 -2.58
CA LYS A 307 -15.55 18.56 -3.45
C LYS A 307 -15.21 19.53 -4.59
N THR A 308 -16.21 20.08 -5.26
CA THR A 308 -16.00 20.96 -6.42
C THR A 308 -15.34 22.25 -5.99
N LEU A 309 -15.83 22.87 -4.91
CA LEU A 309 -15.21 24.07 -4.34
C LEU A 309 -13.75 23.82 -3.95
N MET A 310 -13.46 22.70 -3.28
CA MET A 310 -12.11 22.37 -2.85
C MET A 310 -11.18 22.21 -4.05
N HIS A 311 -11.54 21.40 -5.04
CA HIS A 311 -10.69 21.13 -6.19
C HIS A 311 -10.52 22.35 -7.11
N GLU A 312 -11.59 23.09 -7.43
CA GLU A 312 -11.50 24.22 -8.36
C GLU A 312 -10.80 25.45 -7.79
N LYS A 313 -10.86 25.67 -6.47
CA LYS A 313 -10.28 26.87 -5.84
C LYS A 313 -8.92 26.66 -5.22
N HIS A 314 -8.59 25.45 -4.75
CA HIS A 314 -7.34 25.21 -4.01
C HIS A 314 -6.25 24.58 -4.86
N ILE A 315 -6.57 23.51 -5.62
CA ILE A 315 -5.58 22.75 -6.40
C ILE A 315 -4.92 23.60 -7.51
N PRO A 316 -5.64 24.44 -8.29
CA PRO A 316 -5.02 25.27 -9.33
C PRO A 316 -4.13 26.40 -8.82
N ASN A 317 -4.08 26.65 -7.50
CA ASN A 317 -3.45 27.84 -6.95
C ASN A 317 -2.38 27.55 -5.91
N LYS A 318 -2.68 26.73 -4.89
CA LYS A 318 -1.84 26.67 -3.67
C LYS A 318 -1.74 25.33 -2.94
N ALA A 319 -2.73 24.43 -3.05
CA ALA A 319 -2.77 23.21 -2.22
C ALA A 319 -2.41 21.96 -3.03
N ASP A 320 -1.61 21.09 -2.44
CA ASP A 320 -1.39 19.72 -2.93
C ASP A 320 -2.48 18.78 -2.43
N CYS A 321 -2.63 17.63 -3.10
CA CYS A 321 -3.64 16.64 -2.74
C CYS A 321 -3.51 16.20 -1.27
N PHE A 322 -2.27 16.00 -0.79
CA PHE A 322 -1.97 15.53 0.56
C PHE A 322 -1.95 16.62 1.63
N ASP A 323 -2.11 17.89 1.24
CA ASP A 323 -2.39 18.96 2.20
C ASP A 323 -3.80 18.82 2.78
N CYS A 324 -4.70 18.15 2.04
CA CYS A 324 -6.08 17.93 2.44
C CYS A 324 -6.40 16.45 2.69
N HIS A 325 -5.86 15.55 1.86
CA HIS A 325 -6.12 14.11 1.94
C HIS A 325 -5.05 13.38 2.75
N THR A 326 -5.48 12.48 3.62
CA THR A 326 -4.59 11.51 4.27
C THR A 326 -3.98 10.55 3.24
N VAL A 327 -2.80 10.00 3.56
CA VAL A 327 -2.14 9.01 2.70
C VAL A 327 -2.87 7.68 2.81
N VAL A 328 -3.14 7.03 1.67
CA VAL A 328 -3.65 5.66 1.62
C VAL A 328 -2.46 4.71 1.61
N GLU A 329 -2.38 3.81 2.59
CA GLU A 329 -1.35 2.78 2.61
C GLU A 329 -1.73 1.62 1.70
N HIS A 330 -0.82 1.22 0.81
CA HIS A 330 -0.93 -0.01 0.03
C HIS A 330 0.31 -0.88 0.20
N LYS A 331 0.19 -1.98 0.95
CA LYS A 331 1.33 -2.85 1.29
C LYS A 331 0.94 -4.31 1.36
N ASN A 332 1.90 -5.19 1.08
CA ASN A 332 1.71 -6.62 1.28
C ASN A 332 1.82 -6.95 2.77
N ARG A 333 0.83 -7.64 3.31
CA ARG A 333 0.75 -8.07 4.70
C ARG A 333 1.19 -9.53 4.81
N THR A 334 1.93 -9.87 5.86
CA THR A 334 2.41 -11.25 6.12
C THR A 334 1.62 -11.95 7.22
N ASP A 335 0.88 -11.18 8.02
CA ASP A 335 0.06 -11.56 9.18
C ASP A 335 -1.37 -11.96 8.79
N HIS A 336 -1.51 -12.76 7.74
CA HIS A 336 -2.79 -13.07 7.07
C HIS A 336 -3.87 -13.73 7.96
N LEU A 337 -3.52 -14.22 9.15
CA LEU A 337 -4.46 -14.78 10.13
C LEU A 337 -4.77 -13.84 11.29
N ASP A 338 -3.85 -12.96 11.68
CA ASP A 338 -3.96 -12.20 12.93
C ASP A 338 -4.95 -11.05 12.83
N PHE A 339 -5.05 -10.44 11.66
CA PHE A 339 -6.04 -9.38 11.41
C PHE A 339 -7.47 -9.76 11.85
N VAL A 340 -7.95 -10.95 11.46
CA VAL A 340 -9.33 -11.38 11.78
C VAL A 340 -9.49 -11.68 13.28
N ARG A 341 -8.38 -11.87 13.99
CA ARG A 341 -8.34 -12.34 15.37
C ARG A 341 -8.18 -11.18 16.36
N GLU A 342 -7.28 -10.24 16.07
CA GLU A 342 -6.89 -9.14 16.97
C GLU A 342 -8.04 -8.20 17.30
N ASP A 343 -8.93 -7.89 16.33
CA ASP A 343 -10.10 -7.02 16.55
C ASP A 343 -11.02 -7.54 17.67
N CYS A 344 -11.09 -8.86 17.86
CA CYS A 344 -11.92 -9.51 18.87
C CYS A 344 -11.21 -9.67 20.23
N GLN A 345 -9.87 -9.64 20.25
CA GLN A 345 -9.07 -9.89 21.45
C GLN A 345 -9.13 -8.74 22.46
N LEU A 346 -9.55 -7.55 22.03
CA LEU A 346 -9.77 -6.40 22.91
C LEU A 346 -10.88 -6.66 23.94
N CYS A 347 -11.86 -7.49 23.61
CA CYS A 347 -13.03 -7.74 24.47
C CYS A 347 -13.25 -9.23 24.80
N HIS A 348 -12.58 -10.16 24.12
CA HIS A 348 -12.72 -11.61 24.32
C HIS A 348 -11.38 -12.33 24.44
N VAL A 349 -11.35 -13.42 25.21
CA VAL A 349 -10.21 -14.36 25.22
C VAL A 349 -10.02 -14.91 23.81
N ASP A 350 -8.77 -15.04 23.36
CA ASP A 350 -8.38 -15.45 22.01
C ASP A 350 -8.93 -16.84 21.61
N GLN A 351 -10.18 -16.85 21.11
CA GLN A 351 -10.93 -18.06 20.73
C GLN A 351 -10.30 -18.79 19.54
N HIS A 352 -9.40 -18.14 18.80
CA HIS A 352 -8.81 -18.67 17.57
C HIS A 352 -7.34 -19.08 17.72
N LYS A 353 -6.82 -19.13 18.96
CA LYS A 353 -5.40 -19.44 19.23
C LYS A 353 -4.97 -20.81 18.71
N TYR A 354 -5.79 -21.82 18.92
CA TYR A 354 -5.45 -23.19 18.53
C TYR A 354 -5.55 -23.41 17.03
N GLN A 355 -6.49 -22.75 16.36
CA GLN A 355 -6.65 -22.76 14.91
C GLN A 355 -5.40 -22.16 14.23
N LYS A 356 -4.90 -21.03 14.74
CA LYS A 356 -3.64 -20.43 14.26
C LYS A 356 -2.45 -21.34 14.56
N LEU A 357 -2.36 -21.89 15.77
CA LEU A 357 -1.28 -22.79 16.16
C LEU A 357 -1.21 -23.99 15.20
N LEU A 358 -2.35 -24.65 14.96
CA LEU A 358 -2.43 -25.79 14.06
C LEU A 358 -2.04 -25.40 12.62
N LEU A 359 -2.59 -24.31 12.07
CA LEU A 359 -2.29 -23.85 10.70
C LEU A 359 -0.81 -23.49 10.52
N SER A 360 -0.23 -22.77 11.48
CA SER A 360 1.16 -22.34 11.43
C SER A 360 2.16 -23.45 11.73
N GLY A 361 1.73 -24.54 12.36
CA GLY A 361 2.64 -25.60 12.83
C GLY A 361 3.50 -25.16 14.02
N ALA A 362 3.12 -24.06 14.69
CA ALA A 362 3.88 -23.54 15.82
C ALA A 362 4.03 -24.59 16.93
N PRO A 363 5.22 -24.71 17.55
CA PRO A 363 5.49 -25.73 18.56
C PRO A 363 4.52 -25.62 19.75
N VAL A 364 4.08 -26.78 20.25
CA VAL A 364 3.28 -26.86 21.49
C VAL A 364 4.17 -27.12 22.71
N ASP A 365 5.37 -27.67 22.48
CA ASP A 365 6.48 -27.81 23.42
C ASP A 365 7.79 -28.08 22.66
N ASP A 366 8.85 -28.44 23.40
CA ASP A 366 10.20 -28.67 22.88
C ASP A 366 10.30 -29.92 21.98
N GLU A 367 9.37 -30.86 22.08
CA GLU A 367 9.39 -32.13 21.36
C GLU A 367 8.39 -32.15 20.20
N ILE A 368 7.24 -31.49 20.36
CA ILE A 368 6.11 -31.53 19.44
C ILE A 368 6.01 -30.21 18.67
N SER A 369 6.50 -30.24 17.44
CA SER A 369 6.37 -29.16 16.45
C SER A 369 5.84 -29.69 15.11
N GLY A 370 5.25 -28.79 14.31
CA GLY A 370 4.65 -29.13 13.04
C GLY A 370 5.26 -28.35 11.88
N ALA A 371 5.22 -28.93 10.68
CA ALA A 371 5.35 -28.11 9.48
C ALA A 371 4.09 -27.24 9.32
N PRO A 372 4.23 -25.98 8.88
CA PRO A 372 3.09 -25.16 8.52
C PRO A 372 2.20 -25.87 7.51
N HIS A 373 0.89 -25.69 7.62
CA HIS A 373 -0.05 -26.27 6.68
C HIS A 373 0.09 -25.61 5.31
N LEU A 374 -0.12 -26.36 4.23
CA LEU A 374 0.04 -25.84 2.85
C LEU A 374 -0.78 -24.58 2.57
N MET A 375 -1.99 -24.47 3.16
CA MET A 375 -2.82 -23.27 3.02
C MET A 375 -2.25 -22.05 3.76
N TYR A 376 -1.52 -22.28 4.85
CA TYR A 376 -0.80 -21.23 5.58
C TYR A 376 0.39 -20.71 4.76
N GLU A 377 1.13 -21.60 4.10
CA GLU A 377 2.30 -21.23 3.26
C GLU A 377 1.93 -20.33 2.06
N VAL A 378 0.68 -20.43 1.58
CA VAL A 378 0.15 -19.60 0.49
C VAL A 378 -0.72 -18.43 0.98
N ASN A 379 -0.65 -18.10 2.27
CA ASN A 379 -1.35 -16.99 2.92
C ASN A 379 -2.88 -17.05 2.85
N VAL A 380 -3.49 -18.23 2.71
CA VAL A 380 -4.96 -18.36 2.71
C VAL A 380 -5.49 -18.01 4.10
N ASN A 381 -6.41 -17.05 4.18
CA ASN A 381 -6.99 -16.62 5.45
C ASN A 381 -8.26 -17.39 5.84
N CYS A 382 -8.72 -17.16 7.08
CA CYS A 382 -9.89 -17.84 7.65
C CYS A 382 -11.15 -17.71 6.78
N MET A 383 -11.38 -16.52 6.18
CA MET A 383 -12.58 -16.24 5.40
C MET A 383 -12.59 -16.96 4.05
N ALA A 384 -11.44 -17.38 3.53
CA ALA A 384 -11.39 -18.15 2.28
C ALA A 384 -12.16 -19.48 2.41
N CYS A 385 -12.18 -20.06 3.61
CA CYS A 385 -12.91 -21.30 3.90
C CYS A 385 -14.19 -21.06 4.72
N HIS A 386 -14.19 -20.17 5.70
CA HIS A 386 -15.33 -19.93 6.60
C HIS A 386 -16.36 -18.95 6.00
N LEU A 387 -17.02 -19.36 4.93
CA LEU A 387 -17.98 -18.51 4.21
C LEU A 387 -19.44 -18.72 4.62
N LYS A 388 -19.79 -19.88 5.20
CA LYS A 388 -21.17 -20.24 5.51
C LYS A 388 -21.57 -19.70 6.89
N LYS A 389 -22.57 -18.82 6.93
CA LYS A 389 -23.21 -18.42 8.20
C LYS A 389 -24.03 -19.58 8.75
N THR A 390 -23.88 -19.86 10.03
CA THR A 390 -24.55 -20.91 10.77
C THR A 390 -24.80 -20.43 12.18
N LEU A 391 -25.87 -20.90 12.82
CA LEU A 391 -26.15 -20.57 14.21
C LEU A 391 -25.42 -21.54 15.15
N SER A 392 -24.69 -20.99 16.11
CA SER A 392 -24.12 -21.74 17.24
C SER A 392 -24.55 -21.08 18.54
N LYS A 393 -25.28 -21.83 19.38
CA LYS A 393 -25.80 -21.35 20.68
C LYS A 393 -26.54 -19.99 20.59
N GLY A 394 -27.28 -19.76 19.50
CA GLY A 394 -28.05 -18.52 19.28
C GLY A 394 -27.26 -17.36 18.66
N HIS A 395 -25.96 -17.54 18.40
CA HIS A 395 -25.11 -16.54 17.74
C HIS A 395 -24.77 -16.97 16.31
N ASP A 396 -24.70 -16.01 15.40
CA ASP A 396 -24.21 -16.23 14.05
C ASP A 396 -22.69 -16.48 14.08
N VAL A 397 -22.29 -17.66 13.61
CA VAL A 397 -20.89 -18.04 13.42
C VAL A 397 -20.64 -18.46 11.98
N ARG A 398 -19.41 -18.31 11.52
CA ARG A 398 -19.01 -18.72 10.17
C ARG A 398 -18.33 -20.09 10.19
N THR A 399 -18.72 -20.96 9.28
CA THR A 399 -18.21 -22.33 9.14
C THR A 399 -17.72 -22.59 7.72
N ALA A 400 -16.78 -23.52 7.60
CA ALA A 400 -16.33 -24.07 6.33
C ALA A 400 -17.21 -25.25 5.89
N SER A 401 -17.26 -25.48 4.57
CA SER A 401 -17.92 -26.64 3.96
C SER A 401 -17.06 -27.28 2.88
N GLY A 402 -17.39 -28.50 2.46
CA GLY A 402 -16.72 -29.12 1.32
C GLY A 402 -16.80 -28.27 0.04
N ASP A 403 -17.87 -27.49 -0.11
CA ASP A 403 -18.03 -26.59 -1.27
C ASP A 403 -17.06 -25.42 -1.25
N THR A 404 -16.68 -24.90 -0.07
CA THR A 404 -15.66 -23.84 0.03
C THR A 404 -14.29 -24.37 -0.37
N CYS A 405 -13.98 -25.65 -0.07
CA CYS A 405 -12.76 -26.30 -0.54
C CYS A 405 -12.77 -26.45 -2.06
N ALA A 406 -13.88 -26.94 -2.62
CA ALA A 406 -14.03 -27.17 -4.06
C ALA A 406 -14.20 -25.89 -4.88
N ALA A 407 -14.24 -24.71 -4.24
CA ALA A 407 -14.17 -23.43 -4.92
C ALA A 407 -12.78 -23.15 -5.52
N CYS A 408 -11.73 -23.69 -4.88
CA CYS A 408 -10.34 -23.56 -5.33
C CYS A 408 -9.74 -24.91 -5.76
N HIS A 409 -10.22 -26.01 -5.18
CA HIS A 409 -9.74 -27.36 -5.47
C HIS A 409 -10.72 -28.16 -6.34
N THR A 410 -10.33 -29.37 -6.73
CA THR A 410 -11.18 -30.27 -7.52
C THR A 410 -12.42 -30.72 -6.73
N LYS A 411 -13.50 -31.10 -7.42
CA LYS A 411 -14.76 -31.59 -6.80
C LYS A 411 -14.57 -32.75 -5.82
N GLN A 412 -13.50 -33.53 -5.94
CA GLN A 412 -13.17 -34.63 -5.01
C GLN A 412 -12.87 -34.12 -3.59
N HIS A 413 -12.38 -32.88 -3.46
CA HIS A 413 -12.08 -32.26 -2.16
C HIS A 413 -13.32 -31.93 -1.33
N ARG A 414 -14.54 -32.03 -1.89
CA ARG A 414 -15.77 -31.85 -1.11
C ARG A 414 -15.91 -32.84 0.04
N LYS A 415 -15.53 -34.10 -0.18
CA LYS A 415 -15.65 -35.17 0.83
C LYS A 415 -14.51 -35.17 1.86
N MET A 416 -13.36 -34.61 1.47
CA MET A 416 -12.15 -34.59 2.28
C MET A 416 -12.39 -34.01 3.69
N LEU A 417 -13.11 -32.89 3.78
CA LEU A 417 -13.40 -32.25 5.06
C LEU A 417 -14.20 -33.16 6.00
N ASP A 418 -15.20 -33.87 5.48
CA ASP A 418 -16.04 -34.76 6.28
C ASP A 418 -15.27 -36.00 6.73
N ASP A 419 -14.42 -36.55 5.87
CA ASP A 419 -13.58 -37.71 6.20
C ASP A 419 -12.53 -37.36 7.28
N TRP A 420 -11.95 -36.16 7.21
CA TRP A 420 -11.03 -35.66 8.22
C TRP A 420 -11.72 -35.44 9.56
N LYS A 421 -12.91 -34.82 9.56
CA LYS A 421 -13.73 -34.65 10.77
C LYS A 421 -14.07 -35.98 11.43
N LYS A 422 -14.44 -37.01 10.63
CA LYS A 422 -14.74 -38.34 11.16
C LYS A 422 -13.52 -38.99 11.80
N THR A 423 -12.36 -38.91 11.15
CA THR A 423 -11.11 -39.45 11.68
C THR A 423 -10.77 -38.78 13.00
N LEU A 424 -10.68 -37.45 13.02
CA LEU A 424 -10.30 -36.69 14.21
C LEU A 424 -11.29 -36.85 15.36
N LYS A 425 -12.60 -36.97 15.06
CA LYS A 425 -13.60 -37.25 16.09
C LYS A 425 -13.35 -38.58 16.78
N LYS A 426 -12.91 -39.60 16.05
CA LYS A 426 -12.56 -40.89 16.63
C LYS A 426 -11.33 -40.77 17.52
N GLU A 427 -10.24 -40.21 16.99
CA GLU A 427 -8.98 -40.07 17.76
C GLU A 427 -9.16 -39.20 19.02
N ILE A 428 -9.96 -38.13 18.96
CA ILE A 428 -10.29 -37.33 20.16
C ILE A 428 -11.06 -38.18 21.18
N ALA A 429 -12.02 -38.99 20.74
CA ALA A 429 -12.81 -39.83 21.65
C ALA A 429 -11.94 -40.89 22.33
N ASP A 430 -11.02 -41.52 21.58
CA ASP A 430 -10.06 -42.48 22.10
C ASP A 430 -9.15 -41.81 23.17
N GLY A 431 -8.73 -40.55 22.93
CA GLY A 431 -7.99 -39.76 23.93
C GLY A 431 -8.79 -39.35 25.16
N GLU A 432 -10.08 -39.00 25.00
CA GLU A 432 -10.97 -38.69 26.12
C GLU A 432 -11.23 -39.92 27.01
N GLU A 433 -11.21 -41.13 26.44
CA GLU A 433 -11.30 -42.38 27.19
C GLU A 433 -10.04 -42.60 28.05
N LEU A 434 -8.84 -42.44 27.47
CA LEU A 434 -7.57 -42.52 28.20
C LEU A 434 -7.45 -41.44 29.30
N GLU A 435 -7.88 -40.21 29.00
CA GLU A 435 -7.95 -39.13 29.99
C GLU A 435 -8.81 -39.55 31.20
N ALA A 436 -10.01 -40.06 30.94
CA ALA A 436 -10.94 -40.48 31.98
C ALA A 436 -10.39 -41.66 32.80
N GLU A 437 -9.73 -42.62 32.16
CA GLU A 437 -9.08 -43.75 32.82
C GLU A 437 -7.94 -43.30 33.74
N ALA A 438 -7.02 -42.48 33.23
CA ALA A 438 -5.89 -41.95 34.02
C ALA A 438 -6.36 -41.15 35.24
N ILE A 439 -7.37 -40.28 35.07
CA ILE A 439 -7.95 -39.50 36.18
C ILE A 439 -8.63 -40.40 37.21
N LYS A 440 -9.39 -41.40 36.75
CA LYS A 440 -10.08 -42.33 37.64
C LYS A 440 -9.08 -43.16 38.45
N LEU A 441 -8.05 -43.71 37.80
CA LEU A 441 -7.03 -44.50 38.45
C LEU A 441 -6.25 -43.66 39.47
N LEU A 442 -5.87 -42.43 39.11
CA LEU A 442 -5.20 -41.50 40.03
C LEU A 442 -6.08 -41.24 41.27
N ALA A 443 -7.39 -41.07 41.09
CA ALA A 443 -8.31 -40.86 42.21
C ALA A 443 -8.43 -42.10 43.12
N GLU A 444 -8.38 -43.31 42.56
CA GLU A 444 -8.46 -44.57 43.31
C GLU A 444 -7.24 -44.82 44.20
N ILE A 445 -6.03 -44.54 43.70
CA ILE A 445 -4.79 -44.89 44.40
C ILE A 445 -4.05 -43.69 45.02
N LYS A 446 -4.64 -42.49 44.98
CA LYS A 446 -4.02 -41.23 45.44
C LYS A 446 -3.37 -41.33 46.82
N SER A 447 -3.98 -42.06 47.75
CA SER A 447 -3.47 -42.25 49.12
C SER A 447 -2.21 -43.11 49.20
N ASN A 448 -1.96 -43.93 48.19
CA ASN A 448 -0.90 -44.94 48.18
C ASN A 448 0.34 -44.46 47.41
N LEU A 449 0.25 -43.29 46.76
CA LEU A 449 1.36 -42.69 46.00
C LEU A 449 2.26 -41.86 46.90
N ASP A 450 3.57 -41.94 46.65
CA ASP A 450 4.50 -40.95 47.22
C ASP A 450 4.32 -39.57 46.56
N LYS A 451 4.88 -38.53 47.20
CA LYS A 451 4.75 -37.15 46.73
C LYS A 451 5.34 -36.93 45.32
N LYS A 452 6.39 -37.67 44.96
CA LYS A 452 7.05 -37.55 43.65
C LYS A 452 6.17 -38.18 42.57
N GLN A 453 5.65 -39.39 42.82
CA GLN A 453 4.74 -40.09 41.91
C GLN A 453 3.45 -39.30 41.70
N LEU A 454 2.86 -38.76 42.77
CA LEU A 454 1.66 -37.94 42.68
C LEU A 454 1.88 -36.69 41.82
N ASN A 455 2.96 -35.94 42.08
CA ASN A 455 3.28 -34.74 41.29
C ASN A 455 3.56 -35.08 39.83
N GLN A 456 4.23 -36.22 39.57
CA GLN A 456 4.53 -36.68 38.22
C GLN A 456 3.25 -37.05 37.45
N ALA A 457 2.36 -37.84 38.05
CA ALA A 457 1.07 -38.21 37.46
C ALA A 457 0.18 -36.99 37.20
N GLU A 458 0.06 -36.07 38.17
CA GLU A 458 -0.73 -34.83 38.00
C GLU A 458 -0.15 -33.95 36.87
N ALA A 459 1.17 -33.86 36.74
CA ALA A 459 1.82 -33.09 35.67
C ALA A 459 1.60 -33.72 34.27
N MET A 460 1.72 -35.05 34.16
CA MET A 460 1.52 -35.78 32.91
C MET A 460 0.05 -35.72 32.45
N ILE A 461 -0.91 -35.93 33.36
CA ILE A 461 -2.34 -35.73 33.05
C ILE A 461 -2.61 -34.30 32.59
N ALA A 462 -2.09 -33.30 33.32
CA ALA A 462 -2.28 -31.90 32.94
C ALA A 462 -1.70 -31.61 31.55
N LYS A 463 -0.55 -32.19 31.22
CA LYS A 463 0.09 -32.07 29.90
C LYS A 463 -0.72 -32.76 28.81
N GLY A 464 -1.19 -33.98 29.05
CA GLY A 464 -2.06 -34.72 28.13
C GLY A 464 -3.35 -33.96 27.82
N ILE A 465 -4.02 -33.41 28.84
CA ILE A 465 -5.22 -32.58 28.69
C ILE A 465 -4.92 -31.34 27.83
N GLN A 466 -3.81 -30.64 28.10
CA GLN A 466 -3.44 -29.46 27.30
C GLN A 466 -3.24 -29.80 25.81
N LEU A 467 -2.57 -30.92 25.52
CA LEU A 467 -2.36 -31.40 24.14
C LEU A 467 -3.68 -31.80 23.48
N LEU A 468 -4.52 -32.57 24.18
CA LEU A 468 -5.85 -32.97 23.69
C LEU A 468 -6.74 -31.73 23.40
N ASP A 469 -6.71 -30.73 24.27
CA ASP A 469 -7.47 -29.49 24.15
C ASP A 469 -7.10 -28.65 22.93
N ILE A 470 -5.82 -28.64 22.55
CA ILE A 470 -5.36 -27.97 21.33
C ILE A 470 -6.12 -28.53 20.11
N VAL A 471 -6.27 -29.85 20.04
CA VAL A 471 -6.91 -30.50 18.89
C VAL A 471 -8.43 -30.47 18.99
N ARG A 472 -8.96 -30.67 20.20
CA ARG A 472 -10.40 -30.63 20.52
C ARG A 472 -11.01 -29.27 20.24
N PHE A 473 -10.41 -28.19 20.74
CA PHE A 473 -10.91 -26.82 20.57
C PHE A 473 -10.39 -26.15 19.29
N GLY A 474 -9.17 -26.48 18.86
CA GLY A 474 -8.60 -25.98 17.61
C GLY A 474 -9.20 -26.59 16.36
N ASN A 475 -9.90 -27.72 16.49
CA ASN A 475 -10.42 -28.52 15.39
C ASN A 475 -9.28 -28.94 14.43
N GLY A 476 -8.74 -30.14 14.64
CA GLY A 476 -7.56 -30.66 13.95
C GLY A 476 -7.59 -30.63 12.41
N VAL A 477 -8.73 -30.35 11.77
CA VAL A 477 -8.83 -30.17 10.30
C VAL A 477 -7.95 -29.05 9.77
N HIS A 478 -7.60 -28.07 10.61
CA HIS A 478 -6.72 -26.96 10.26
C HIS A 478 -5.30 -27.42 9.92
N ASN A 479 -4.85 -28.53 10.50
CA ASN A 479 -3.63 -29.23 10.10
C ASN A 479 -3.71 -30.68 10.58
N LYS A 480 -4.36 -31.54 9.79
CA LYS A 480 -4.66 -32.91 10.20
C LYS A 480 -3.41 -33.66 10.65
N LYS A 481 -2.32 -33.58 9.88
CA LYS A 481 -1.09 -34.32 10.19
C LYS A 481 -0.52 -33.87 11.54
N TYR A 482 -0.43 -32.57 11.76
CA TYR A 482 0.09 -32.04 13.02
C TYR A 482 -0.84 -32.34 14.21
N ALA A 483 -2.16 -32.27 14.00
CA ALA A 483 -3.15 -32.62 15.00
C ALA A 483 -3.01 -34.08 15.46
N ILE A 484 -2.76 -35.04 14.56
CA ILE A 484 -2.50 -36.43 14.94
C ILE A 484 -1.24 -36.53 15.80
N THR A 485 -0.14 -35.88 15.41
CA THR A 485 1.09 -35.87 16.22
C THR A 485 0.88 -35.28 17.63
N ILE A 486 0.04 -34.26 17.76
CA ILE A 486 -0.32 -33.70 19.08
C ILE A 486 -1.15 -34.71 19.89
N LEU A 487 -2.09 -35.42 19.25
CA LEU A 487 -2.88 -36.46 19.90
C LEU A 487 -2.01 -37.64 20.35
N ASP A 488 -1.05 -38.07 19.53
CA ASP A 488 -0.09 -39.12 19.91
C ASP A 488 0.69 -38.71 21.18
N GLY A 489 1.11 -37.45 21.27
CA GLY A 489 1.73 -36.90 22.48
C GLY A 489 0.79 -36.87 23.68
N ALA A 490 -0.51 -36.61 23.48
CA ALA A 490 -1.51 -36.69 24.54
C ALA A 490 -1.70 -38.12 25.03
N PHE A 491 -1.79 -39.10 24.11
CA PHE A 491 -1.94 -40.52 24.42
C PHE A 491 -0.76 -41.01 25.25
N ASN A 492 0.47 -40.73 24.82
CA ASN A 492 1.67 -41.11 25.59
C ASN A 492 1.62 -40.57 27.02
N ASN A 493 1.22 -39.31 27.22
CA ASN A 493 1.11 -38.75 28.57
C ASN A 493 0.07 -39.48 29.44
N PHE A 494 -1.06 -39.90 28.86
CA PHE A 494 -2.09 -40.64 29.60
C PHE A 494 -1.68 -42.09 29.84
N GLU A 495 -1.16 -42.79 28.83
CA GLU A 495 -0.70 -44.18 28.91
C GLU A 495 0.47 -44.31 29.90
N ASP A 496 1.48 -43.45 29.81
CA ASP A 496 2.62 -43.44 30.75
C ASP A 496 2.15 -43.12 32.17
N THR A 497 1.08 -42.32 32.33
CA THR A 497 0.49 -42.08 33.65
C THR A 497 -0.20 -43.34 34.17
N ILE A 498 -0.99 -44.02 33.34
CA ILE A 498 -1.65 -45.28 33.71
C ILE A 498 -0.59 -46.32 34.12
N GLU A 499 0.47 -46.49 33.33
CA GLU A 499 1.57 -47.41 33.64
C GLU A 499 2.26 -47.06 34.98
N LEU A 500 2.55 -45.78 35.23
CA LEU A 500 3.11 -45.32 36.50
C LEU A 500 2.21 -45.67 37.69
N LEU A 501 0.89 -45.47 37.54
CA LEU A 501 -0.10 -45.70 38.58
C LEU A 501 -0.33 -47.21 38.82
N GLU A 502 -0.41 -48.01 37.77
CA GLU A 502 -0.52 -49.47 37.88
C GLU A 502 0.73 -50.10 38.51
N GLY A 503 1.92 -49.62 38.14
CA GLY A 503 3.17 -50.03 38.76
C GLY A 503 3.23 -49.72 40.26
N ALA A 504 2.67 -48.58 40.69
CA ALA A 504 2.55 -48.24 42.11
C ALA A 504 1.52 -49.11 42.84
N LYS A 505 0.43 -49.51 42.15
CA LYS A 505 -0.63 -50.38 42.69
C LYS A 505 -0.14 -51.82 42.90
N GLY A 506 0.77 -52.31 42.06
CA GLY A 506 1.33 -53.67 42.14
C GLY A 506 2.53 -53.84 43.08
N ALA A 507 2.98 -52.77 43.74
CA ALA A 507 4.13 -52.78 44.67
C ALA A 507 3.75 -52.92 46.16
N GLU A 508 2.45 -53.13 46.47
CA GLU A 508 1.97 -53.69 47.75
C GLU A 508 2.29 -55.19 47.87
#